data_AF-A0A938T6I6-F1
#
_entry.id   AF-A0A938T6I6-F1
#
_cell.length_a   1.000
_cell.length_b   1.000
_cell.length_c   1.000
_cell.angle_alpha   90.00
_cell.angle_beta   90.00
_cell.angle_gamma   90.00
#
_symmetry.space_group_name_H-M   'P 1'
#
loop_
_entity.id
_entity.type
_entity.pdbx_description
1 polymer ?
#
loop_
_entity_poly.entity_id
_entity_poly.type
_entity_poly.pdbx_seq_one_letter_code
_entity_poly.pdbx_strand_id
1 'polypeptide(L)'
;MKKYLPLLFIFLLFLNSCKDPVSENVLHLPPETYLTVIGDSITPSSTIKKISWWGDSPQGFVVGFNISFDSLNWGFTTQNDSTFIFTIQGSDSTFRIWVAAVDNQGYVDPTPASNSYPVLNSPPDMQFVIGTEIPDTIFPVATFKWVASDPDGLSTISNFYWALNDTNNWRMISGNLDIMTLTKDSGLVINSDNCLFMKVRDNAGAFSAVRRMPSDTAKFFYVRPVTSKVLLIKDIPAIDNIRFNSYFSYAMDTVNYDVLDIKSNNGSLIPKIVNPMFIETMKLFNVVIWSANRGNVTADNANFELAQNSLPFYLLYGKVFFTSGFPNVETQTQGNLLNFAPVDSITYCTIPFVSQGTQLINIDNAYPQISVSSDAGIGLQRVRGLQIPPTTKIIYRLPINTACQDSMIVGIKDLQINPRIILFGLPVYFLNGNPEYSKLLMRKILIEEFNLNK
;
A
#
# COMPACT_ATOMS: atom_id res chain seq x y z
N MET A 1 51.69 -38.64 -77.59
CA MET A 1 52.60 -37.53 -77.21
C MET A 1 52.67 -37.45 -75.69
N LYS A 2 53.90 -37.53 -75.17
CA LYS A 2 54.43 -37.48 -73.77
C LYS A 2 53.40 -37.23 -72.64
N LYS A 3 53.04 -38.18 -71.75
CA LYS A 3 53.77 -38.79 -70.58
C LYS A 3 54.22 -37.69 -69.57
N TYR A 4 53.96 -37.72 -68.25
CA TYR A 4 54.23 -38.78 -67.26
C TYR A 4 53.46 -38.59 -65.91
N LEU A 5 53.20 -39.75 -65.27
CA LEU A 5 52.85 -40.03 -63.87
C LEU A 5 53.97 -39.57 -62.88
N PRO A 6 53.69 -39.32 -61.59
CA PRO A 6 54.06 -40.31 -60.54
C PRO A 6 53.02 -40.34 -59.39
N LEU A 7 52.53 -41.49 -58.90
CA LEU A 7 53.15 -42.55 -58.10
C LEU A 7 53.77 -42.11 -56.76
N LEU A 8 53.03 -42.47 -55.71
CA LEU A 8 53.35 -42.55 -54.29
C LEU A 8 54.67 -43.31 -54.04
N PHE A 9 55.55 -42.77 -53.18
CA PHE A 9 56.50 -43.60 -52.44
C PHE A 9 56.82 -42.98 -51.06
N ILE A 10 56.52 -43.78 -50.03
CA ILE A 10 56.84 -43.57 -48.63
C ILE A 10 58.34 -43.81 -48.42
N PHE A 11 59.01 -42.94 -47.66
CA PHE A 11 60.25 -43.31 -47.00
C PHE A 11 60.33 -42.70 -45.59
N LEU A 12 60.21 -43.59 -44.61
CA LEU A 12 60.48 -43.38 -43.20
C LEU A 12 62.01 -43.41 -42.99
N LEU A 13 62.59 -42.39 -42.36
CA LEU A 13 63.94 -42.46 -41.82
C LEU A 13 64.02 -41.75 -40.45
N PHE A 14 64.13 -42.60 -39.44
CA PHE A 14 64.82 -42.50 -38.15
C PHE A 14 64.82 -41.19 -37.34
N LEU A 15 64.13 -41.34 -36.21
CA LEU A 15 64.32 -40.66 -34.93
C LEU A 15 65.80 -40.45 -34.57
N ASN A 16 66.21 -39.19 -34.46
CA ASN A 16 67.20 -38.75 -33.47
C ASN A 16 66.51 -37.70 -32.59
N SER A 17 66.00 -38.16 -31.46
CA SER A 17 65.59 -37.28 -30.36
C SER A 17 66.87 -36.85 -29.64
N CYS A 18 67.41 -35.70 -30.01
CA CYS A 18 68.22 -34.93 -29.07
C CYS A 18 67.25 -34.35 -28.04
N LYS A 19 67.23 -34.96 -26.86
CA LYS A 19 66.64 -34.37 -25.67
C LYS A 19 67.68 -33.41 -25.10
N ASP A 20 67.67 -32.16 -25.57
CA ASP A 20 68.39 -31.11 -24.87
C ASP A 20 67.65 -30.83 -23.56
N PRO A 21 68.30 -30.94 -22.39
CA PRO A 21 67.72 -30.41 -21.17
C PRO A 21 67.90 -28.90 -21.25
N VAL A 22 66.89 -28.18 -21.73
CA VAL A 22 66.83 -26.74 -21.54
C VAL A 22 66.49 -26.51 -20.06
N SER A 23 67.51 -26.57 -19.21
CA SER A 23 67.51 -25.84 -17.94
C SER A 23 67.86 -24.38 -18.25
N GLU A 24 67.01 -23.70 -19.01
CA GLU A 24 66.94 -22.25 -18.85
C GLU A 24 66.14 -22.04 -17.58
N ASN A 25 66.72 -21.30 -16.63
CA ASN A 25 65.90 -20.60 -15.64
C ASN A 25 64.96 -19.69 -16.45
N VAL A 26 63.78 -20.20 -16.81
CA VAL A 26 62.71 -19.37 -17.35
C VAL A 26 62.45 -18.35 -16.25
N LEU A 27 62.91 -17.12 -16.47
CA LEU A 27 62.74 -16.04 -15.53
C LEU A 27 61.23 -15.83 -15.39
N HIS A 28 60.62 -16.33 -14.31
CA HIS A 28 59.20 -16.17 -14.08
C HIS A 28 58.91 -14.67 -13.92
N LEU A 29 58.22 -14.11 -14.90
CA LEU A 29 57.80 -12.71 -14.89
C LEU A 29 56.41 -12.66 -14.27
N PRO A 30 56.20 -11.88 -13.19
CA PRO A 30 54.90 -11.74 -12.58
C PRO A 30 53.91 -11.05 -13.54
N PRO A 31 52.60 -11.17 -13.30
CA PRO A 31 51.61 -10.46 -14.10
C PRO A 31 51.66 -8.94 -13.84
N GLU A 32 51.13 -8.16 -14.78
CA GLU A 32 50.88 -6.72 -14.63
C GLU A 32 49.38 -6.45 -14.48
N THR A 33 49.02 -5.45 -13.67
CA THR A 33 47.63 -5.04 -13.42
C THR A 33 47.36 -3.65 -13.96
N TYR A 34 46.12 -3.42 -14.39
CA TYR A 34 45.65 -2.14 -14.90
C TYR A 34 44.25 -1.81 -14.37
N LEU A 35 43.94 -0.51 -14.27
CA LEU A 35 42.64 0.02 -13.87
C LEU A 35 42.03 0.84 -15.02
N THR A 36 40.71 0.83 -15.16
CA THR A 36 40.00 1.56 -16.22
C THR A 36 40.16 3.08 -16.18
N VAL A 37 40.51 3.64 -15.03
CA VAL A 37 40.83 5.07 -14.90
C VAL A 37 42.25 5.18 -14.37
N ILE A 38 43.13 5.84 -15.12
CA ILE A 38 44.55 6.04 -14.80
C ILE A 38 44.82 7.56 -14.78
N GLY A 39 45.38 8.06 -13.67
CA GLY A 39 45.83 9.45 -13.54
C GLY A 39 45.30 10.17 -12.29
N ASP A 40 46.06 11.16 -11.81
CA ASP A 40 45.86 11.90 -10.55
C ASP A 40 44.69 12.92 -10.58
N SER A 41 43.96 13.02 -11.69
CA SER A 41 42.94 14.05 -11.93
C SER A 41 41.54 13.46 -12.12
N ILE A 42 41.15 12.47 -11.30
CA ILE A 42 39.76 12.03 -11.24
C ILE A 42 38.93 13.15 -10.62
N THR A 43 37.90 13.64 -11.32
CA THR A 43 36.97 14.62 -10.77
C THR A 43 36.16 14.00 -9.63
N PRO A 44 35.97 14.73 -8.51
CA PRO A 44 35.18 14.25 -7.39
C PRO A 44 33.79 13.73 -7.82
N SER A 45 33.55 12.48 -7.41
CA SER A 45 32.44 11.58 -7.71
C SER A 45 31.16 11.73 -6.91
N SER A 46 30.11 10.98 -7.26
CA SER A 46 29.21 10.42 -6.26
C SER A 46 29.94 9.43 -5.33
N THR A 47 29.33 9.09 -4.21
CA THR A 47 29.85 8.07 -3.27
C THR A 47 29.77 6.62 -3.79
N ILE A 48 29.04 6.38 -4.88
CA ILE A 48 28.98 5.08 -5.55
C ILE A 48 29.92 5.08 -6.76
N LYS A 49 30.86 4.13 -6.80
CA LYS A 49 31.84 4.00 -7.89
C LYS A 49 31.85 2.60 -8.49
N LYS A 50 31.63 2.52 -9.80
CA LYS A 50 31.95 1.33 -10.57
C LYS A 50 33.41 1.38 -10.98
N ILE A 51 34.16 0.34 -10.62
CA ILE A 51 35.60 0.24 -10.90
C ILE A 51 35.84 -1.07 -11.63
N SER A 52 36.65 -1.00 -12.69
CA SER A 52 37.02 -2.13 -13.52
C SER A 52 38.53 -2.22 -13.62
N TRP A 53 39.03 -3.44 -13.70
CA TRP A 53 40.44 -3.80 -13.73
C TRP A 53 40.67 -4.99 -14.67
N TRP A 54 41.90 -5.11 -15.15
CA TRP A 54 42.36 -6.26 -15.90
C TRP A 54 43.84 -6.50 -15.61
N GLY A 55 44.35 -7.65 -16.03
CA GLY A 55 45.77 -7.93 -15.94
C GLY A 55 46.25 -8.73 -17.14
N ASP A 56 47.56 -8.69 -17.35
CA ASP A 56 48.26 -9.44 -18.39
C ASP A 56 49.36 -10.28 -17.74
N SER A 57 49.54 -11.51 -18.20
CA SER A 57 50.59 -12.41 -17.71
C SER A 57 51.50 -12.80 -18.88
N PRO A 58 52.80 -12.43 -18.85
CA PRO A 58 53.72 -12.76 -19.94
C PRO A 58 53.93 -14.26 -20.18
N GLN A 59 53.57 -15.11 -19.22
CA GLN A 59 53.90 -16.55 -19.22
C GLN A 59 52.69 -17.45 -18.96
N GLY A 60 51.48 -16.90 -19.05
CA GLY A 60 50.28 -17.65 -18.71
C GLY A 60 49.01 -16.84 -18.87
N PHE A 61 48.10 -17.00 -17.92
CA PHE A 61 46.86 -16.22 -17.85
C PHE A 61 46.54 -15.85 -16.40
N VAL A 62 45.82 -14.75 -16.24
CA VAL A 62 45.36 -14.27 -14.93
C VAL A 62 44.20 -15.14 -14.44
N VAL A 63 44.33 -15.71 -13.24
CA VAL A 63 43.29 -16.52 -12.59
C VAL A 63 42.38 -15.70 -11.68
N GLY A 64 42.81 -14.50 -11.29
CA GLY A 64 42.01 -13.55 -10.52
C GLY A 64 42.83 -12.38 -10.02
N PHE A 65 42.28 -11.65 -9.05
CA PHE A 65 42.81 -10.38 -8.56
C PHE A 65 42.69 -10.29 -7.04
N ASN A 66 43.76 -9.81 -6.41
CA ASN A 66 43.73 -9.37 -5.03
C ASN A 66 43.37 -7.87 -4.99
N ILE A 67 42.40 -7.51 -4.16
CA ILE A 67 41.94 -6.12 -3.99
C ILE A 67 42.16 -5.69 -2.54
N SER A 68 42.65 -4.47 -2.35
CA SER A 68 42.85 -3.86 -1.04
C SER A 68 42.46 -2.37 -1.03
N PHE A 69 42.08 -1.87 0.15
CA PHE A 69 41.77 -0.45 0.42
C PHE A 69 42.79 0.21 1.36
N ASP A 70 43.77 -0.54 1.85
CA ASP A 70 44.78 -0.07 2.79
C ASP A 70 46.20 -0.58 2.43
N SER A 71 46.34 -1.30 1.32
CA SER A 71 47.54 -2.02 0.86
C SER A 71 48.05 -3.13 1.81
N LEU A 72 47.32 -3.43 2.88
CA LEU A 72 47.71 -4.39 3.92
C LEU A 72 46.80 -5.63 3.91
N ASN A 73 45.49 -5.40 3.85
CA ASN A 73 44.47 -6.43 3.87
C ASN A 73 43.94 -6.64 2.45
N TRP A 74 44.11 -7.86 1.93
CA TRP A 74 43.80 -8.21 0.55
C TRP A 74 42.70 -9.26 0.47
N GLY A 75 41.69 -9.03 -0.36
CA GLY A 75 40.63 -9.99 -0.69
C GLY A 75 40.76 -10.45 -2.14
N PHE A 76 40.56 -11.75 -2.39
CA PHE A 76 40.65 -12.33 -3.74
C PHE A 76 39.29 -12.33 -4.45
N THR A 77 39.29 -12.04 -5.76
CA THR A 77 38.12 -12.16 -6.64
C THR A 77 38.53 -12.61 -8.04
N THR A 78 37.63 -13.30 -8.74
CA THR A 78 37.80 -13.64 -10.17
C THR A 78 37.09 -12.66 -11.11
N GLN A 79 36.40 -11.67 -10.55
CA GLN A 79 35.69 -10.65 -11.32
C GLN A 79 36.66 -9.56 -11.80
N ASN A 80 36.31 -8.91 -12.92
CA ASN A 80 37.08 -7.81 -13.50
C ASN A 80 36.49 -6.43 -13.18
N ASP A 81 35.36 -6.40 -12.47
CA ASP A 81 34.74 -5.16 -12.02
C ASP A 81 33.95 -5.37 -10.72
N SER A 82 33.69 -4.26 -10.03
CA SER A 82 32.75 -4.20 -8.92
C SER A 82 32.22 -2.79 -8.73
N THR A 83 31.09 -2.68 -8.05
CA THR A 83 30.51 -1.39 -7.62
C THR A 83 30.70 -1.25 -6.12
N PHE A 84 31.40 -0.19 -5.72
CA PHE A 84 31.68 0.12 -4.33
C PHE A 84 30.81 1.29 -3.86
N ILE A 85 30.27 1.18 -2.65
CA ILE A 85 29.58 2.27 -1.95
C ILE A 85 30.54 2.77 -0.88
N PHE A 86 31.06 3.98 -1.07
CA PHE A 86 31.99 4.60 -0.14
C PHE A 86 31.21 5.31 0.97
N THR A 87 31.43 4.90 2.21
CA THR A 87 30.86 5.61 3.36
C THR A 87 31.83 6.69 3.80
N ILE A 88 31.40 7.94 3.74
CA ILE A 88 32.19 9.09 4.20
C ILE A 88 31.58 9.70 5.45
N GLN A 89 32.32 10.57 6.12
CA GLN A 89 31.78 11.44 7.15
C GLN A 89 32.02 12.87 6.68
N GLY A 90 30.94 13.63 6.47
CA GLY A 90 31.04 14.99 5.95
C GLY A 90 30.77 15.09 4.44
N SER A 91 31.33 16.14 3.81
CA SER A 91 31.04 16.53 2.44
C SER A 91 31.79 15.74 1.37
N ASP A 92 32.98 15.24 1.69
CA ASP A 92 33.90 14.69 0.72
C ASP A 92 34.96 13.78 1.37
N SER A 93 35.51 12.86 0.58
CA SER A 93 36.65 12.03 0.97
C SER A 93 37.37 11.50 -0.26
N THR A 94 38.54 10.92 -0.09
CA THR A 94 39.28 10.24 -1.16
C THR A 94 39.66 8.83 -0.72
N PHE A 95 39.26 7.83 -1.50
CA PHE A 95 39.60 6.42 -1.25
C PHE A 95 40.63 5.95 -2.24
N ARG A 96 41.68 5.29 -1.77
CA ARG A 96 42.64 4.62 -2.66
C ARG A 96 42.32 3.13 -2.70
N ILE A 97 42.31 2.57 -3.89
CA ILE A 97 42.16 1.13 -4.12
C ILE A 97 43.41 0.61 -4.79
N TRP A 98 43.84 -0.57 -4.39
CA TRP A 98 44.90 -1.34 -5.01
C TRP A 98 44.32 -2.63 -5.58
N VAL A 99 44.77 -3.00 -6.77
CA VAL A 99 44.44 -4.27 -7.42
C VAL A 99 45.74 -4.91 -7.91
N ALA A 100 45.92 -6.20 -7.61
CA ALA A 100 47.06 -6.99 -8.04
C ALA A 100 46.56 -8.27 -8.72
N ALA A 101 46.92 -8.47 -9.99
CA ALA A 101 46.63 -9.68 -10.74
C ALA A 101 47.39 -10.88 -10.14
N VAL A 102 46.76 -12.04 -10.20
CA VAL A 102 47.33 -13.33 -9.80
C VAL A 102 47.29 -14.26 -11.01
N ASP A 103 48.42 -14.83 -11.40
CA ASP A 103 48.48 -15.74 -12.53
C ASP A 103 48.25 -17.21 -12.16
N ASN A 104 48.16 -18.07 -13.17
CA ASN A 104 47.93 -19.50 -13.01
C ASN A 104 49.11 -20.28 -12.39
N GLN A 105 50.24 -19.62 -12.15
CA GLN A 105 51.39 -20.17 -11.43
C GLN A 105 51.46 -19.68 -9.98
N GLY A 106 50.56 -18.76 -9.59
CA GLY A 106 50.46 -18.19 -8.25
C GLY A 106 51.31 -16.94 -8.04
N TYR A 107 51.93 -16.39 -9.10
CA TYR A 107 52.64 -15.11 -8.98
C TYR A 107 51.64 -13.96 -8.92
N VAL A 108 51.94 -13.01 -8.05
CA VAL A 108 51.16 -11.79 -7.84
C VAL A 108 51.93 -10.61 -8.43
N ASP A 109 51.22 -9.68 -9.05
CA ASP A 109 51.80 -8.42 -9.51
C ASP A 109 52.55 -7.69 -8.35
N PRO A 110 53.87 -7.50 -8.45
CA PRO A 110 54.68 -6.84 -7.42
C PRO A 110 54.46 -5.33 -7.37
N THR A 111 53.81 -4.76 -8.38
CA THR A 111 53.49 -3.34 -8.53
C THR A 111 51.99 -3.14 -8.72
N PRO A 112 51.16 -3.41 -7.69
CA PRO A 112 49.71 -3.32 -7.80
C PRO A 112 49.25 -2.00 -8.40
N ALA A 113 48.36 -2.07 -9.38
CA ALA A 113 47.71 -0.88 -9.92
C ALA A 113 46.90 -0.21 -8.81
N SER A 114 47.05 1.10 -8.67
CA SER A 114 46.28 1.86 -7.69
C SER A 114 45.80 3.19 -8.25
N ASN A 115 44.64 3.63 -7.77
CA ASN A 115 44.15 4.96 -8.05
C ASN A 115 43.37 5.53 -6.85
N SER A 116 43.36 6.85 -6.76
CA SER A 116 42.63 7.62 -5.76
C SER A 116 41.29 8.08 -6.33
N TYR A 117 40.19 7.76 -5.65
CA TYR A 117 38.83 8.08 -6.03
C TYR A 117 38.27 9.15 -5.07
N PRO A 118 38.34 10.44 -5.44
CA PRO A 118 37.63 11.47 -4.69
C PRO A 118 36.12 11.29 -4.88
N VAL A 119 35.39 11.39 -3.78
CA VAL A 119 33.93 11.31 -3.72
C VAL A 119 33.37 12.51 -2.96
N LEU A 120 32.22 13.00 -3.40
CA LEU A 120 31.41 14.03 -2.79
C LEU A 120 30.12 13.39 -2.29
N ASN A 121 29.63 13.85 -1.15
CA ASN A 121 28.30 13.53 -0.67
C ASN A 121 27.33 14.65 -1.03
N SER A 122 26.22 14.28 -1.65
CA SER A 122 25.10 15.12 -1.98
C SER A 122 23.97 14.84 -0.99
N PRO A 123 23.35 15.86 -0.38
CA PRO A 123 22.26 15.61 0.56
C PRO A 123 21.06 14.97 -0.16
N PRO A 124 20.35 14.05 0.49
CA PRO A 124 19.14 13.45 -0.05
C PRO A 124 18.00 14.47 -0.09
N ASP A 125 16.95 14.15 -0.83
CA ASP A 125 15.67 14.86 -0.81
C ASP A 125 14.50 13.91 -0.58
N MET A 126 13.39 14.46 -0.09
CA MET A 126 12.13 13.74 0.04
C MET A 126 10.94 14.64 -0.25
N GLN A 127 9.83 14.01 -0.63
CA GLN A 127 8.53 14.67 -0.79
C GLN A 127 7.40 13.72 -0.43
N PHE A 128 6.32 14.27 0.12
CA PHE A 128 5.08 13.51 0.27
C PHE A 128 4.46 13.25 -1.10
N VAL A 129 3.82 12.08 -1.26
CA VAL A 129 3.21 11.71 -2.54
C VAL A 129 1.98 12.57 -2.80
N ILE A 130 1.93 13.22 -3.97
CA ILE A 130 0.76 14.02 -4.39
C ILE A 130 -0.46 13.11 -4.51
N GLY A 131 -1.62 13.59 -4.05
CA GLY A 131 -2.86 12.81 -4.02
C GLY A 131 -2.97 11.90 -2.80
N THR A 132 -2.02 11.98 -1.85
CA THR A 132 -2.07 11.28 -0.55
C THR A 132 -2.23 12.23 0.64
N GLU A 133 -2.73 13.45 0.38
CA GLU A 133 -2.93 14.46 1.41
C GLU A 133 -3.93 13.98 2.48
N ILE A 134 -3.65 14.37 3.73
CA ILE A 134 -4.54 14.10 4.86
C ILE A 134 -5.77 15.01 4.76
N PRO A 135 -7.00 14.48 4.95
CA PRO A 135 -8.19 15.32 5.08
C PRO A 135 -8.07 16.34 6.22
N ASP A 136 -8.75 17.48 6.09
CA ASP A 136 -8.74 18.55 7.11
C ASP A 136 -9.24 18.08 8.49
N THR A 137 -10.03 16.99 8.55
CA THR A 137 -10.47 16.39 9.80
C THR A 137 -10.42 14.87 9.71
N ILE A 138 -9.75 14.25 10.67
CA ILE A 138 -9.56 12.81 10.74
C ILE A 138 -9.86 12.29 12.15
N PHE A 139 -10.17 11.00 12.24
CA PHE A 139 -10.04 10.28 13.51
C PHE A 139 -8.55 10.11 13.87
N PRO A 140 -8.21 9.56 15.06
CA PRO A 140 -6.84 9.39 15.55
C PRO A 140 -5.96 8.38 14.81
N VAL A 141 -6.02 8.37 13.48
CA VAL A 141 -5.28 7.53 12.55
C VAL A 141 -4.91 8.40 11.35
N ALA A 142 -3.61 8.60 11.11
CA ALA A 142 -3.09 9.38 10.00
C ALA A 142 -2.01 8.56 9.27
N THR A 143 -2.17 8.32 7.97
CA THR A 143 -1.16 7.62 7.18
C THR A 143 -0.51 8.56 6.19
N PHE A 144 0.81 8.56 6.18
CA PHE A 144 1.63 9.41 5.32
C PHE A 144 2.43 8.54 4.37
N LYS A 145 2.47 8.93 3.10
CA LYS A 145 3.29 8.29 2.09
C LYS A 145 4.26 9.30 1.48
N TRP A 146 5.50 8.90 1.29
CA TRP A 146 6.55 9.74 0.74
C TRP A 146 7.39 8.97 -0.27
N VAL A 147 8.14 9.73 -1.05
CA VAL A 147 9.24 9.22 -1.88
C VAL A 147 10.49 9.99 -1.53
N ALA A 148 11.63 9.33 -1.64
CA ALA A 148 12.93 9.93 -1.39
C ALA A 148 13.88 9.60 -2.53
N SER A 149 14.85 10.48 -2.73
CA SER A 149 15.90 10.35 -3.73
C SER A 149 17.19 10.86 -3.16
N ASP A 150 18.30 10.26 -3.59
CA ASP A 150 19.63 10.71 -3.24
C ASP A 150 20.47 10.74 -4.53
N PRO A 151 21.12 11.87 -4.87
CA PRO A 151 22.01 11.95 -6.04
C PRO A 151 23.15 10.93 -6.01
N ASP A 152 23.57 10.49 -4.82
CA ASP A 152 24.58 9.45 -4.65
C ASP A 152 24.04 8.02 -4.83
N GLY A 153 22.72 7.88 -4.91
CA GLY A 153 22.01 6.63 -5.21
C GLY A 153 21.08 6.22 -4.07
N LEU A 154 19.92 5.62 -4.40
CA LEU A 154 18.88 5.31 -3.39
C LEU A 154 19.35 4.46 -2.21
N SER A 155 20.39 3.64 -2.39
CA SER A 155 20.98 2.81 -1.33
C SER A 155 21.73 3.60 -0.25
N THR A 156 22.02 4.89 -0.47
CA THR A 156 22.66 5.76 0.54
C THR A 156 21.64 6.29 1.55
N ILE A 157 20.34 6.22 1.26
CA ILE A 157 19.28 6.62 2.21
C ILE A 157 19.35 5.72 3.44
N SER A 158 19.68 6.32 4.59
CA SER A 158 19.88 5.60 5.84
C SER A 158 18.60 5.56 6.66
N ASN A 159 18.02 6.72 6.97
CA ASN A 159 16.90 6.84 7.89
C ASN A 159 15.99 8.03 7.55
N PHE A 160 14.71 7.91 7.89
CA PHE A 160 13.80 9.05 7.97
C PHE A 160 13.64 9.50 9.42
N TYR A 161 13.46 10.81 9.58
CA TYR A 161 13.19 11.43 10.87
C TYR A 161 11.86 12.15 10.76
N TRP A 162 10.99 11.96 11.75
CA TRP A 162 9.69 12.62 11.81
C TRP A 162 9.45 13.25 13.17
N ALA A 163 8.65 14.32 13.19
CA ALA A 163 8.20 15.00 14.39
C ALA A 163 6.77 15.51 14.21
N LEU A 164 5.97 15.50 15.28
CA LEU A 164 4.59 15.99 15.26
C LEU A 164 4.54 17.37 15.92
N ASN A 165 3.86 18.30 15.27
CA ASN A 165 3.49 19.64 15.76
C ASN A 165 4.64 20.62 16.03
N ASP A 166 5.83 20.12 16.36
CA ASP A 166 7.08 20.87 16.44
C ASP A 166 8.25 20.11 15.80
N THR A 167 9.39 20.77 15.67
CA THR A 167 10.64 20.20 15.14
C THR A 167 11.70 19.99 16.24
N ASN A 168 11.28 19.98 17.50
CA ASN A 168 12.17 19.85 18.66
C ASN A 168 12.47 18.38 18.97
N ASN A 169 11.50 17.49 18.71
CA ASN A 169 11.60 16.07 19.07
C ASN A 169 11.48 15.15 17.85
N TRP A 170 12.62 14.76 17.28
CA TRP A 170 12.68 13.88 16.12
C TRP A 170 12.69 12.40 16.52
N ARG A 171 11.88 11.60 15.84
CA ARG A 171 11.85 10.14 15.95
C ARG A 171 12.35 9.52 14.66
N MET A 172 13.12 8.44 14.78
CA MET A 172 13.79 7.79 13.65
C MET A 172 12.99 6.57 13.18
N ILE A 173 12.91 6.38 11.86
CA ILE A 173 12.40 5.17 11.22
C ILE A 173 13.34 4.77 10.07
N SER A 174 13.29 3.49 9.69
CA SER A 174 14.17 2.91 8.66
C SER A 174 14.05 3.61 7.31
N GLY A 175 15.18 3.80 6.62
CA GLY A 175 15.26 4.36 5.26
C GLY A 175 14.57 3.52 4.17
N ASN A 176 14.21 2.27 4.47
CA ASN A 176 13.51 1.39 3.52
C ASN A 176 11.98 1.57 3.54
N LEU A 177 11.45 2.44 4.40
CA LEU A 177 10.01 2.71 4.49
C LEU A 177 9.63 3.89 3.59
N ASP A 178 8.49 3.76 2.91
CA ASP A 178 7.88 4.82 2.10
C ASP A 178 6.48 5.22 2.60
N ILE A 179 6.00 4.56 3.66
CA ILE A 179 4.69 4.75 4.26
C ILE A 179 4.74 4.55 5.78
N MET A 180 3.97 5.35 6.51
CA MET A 180 3.82 5.22 7.97
C MET A 180 2.41 5.61 8.40
N THR A 181 1.83 4.81 9.30
CA THR A 181 0.57 5.12 9.98
C THR A 181 0.84 5.54 11.42
N LEU A 182 0.39 6.74 11.78
CA LEU A 182 0.40 7.28 13.12
C LEU A 182 -0.96 7.10 13.77
N THR A 183 -0.97 6.71 15.04
CA THR A 183 -2.17 6.59 15.87
C THR A 183 -2.10 7.56 17.06
N LYS A 184 -3.11 7.53 17.93
CA LYS A 184 -3.08 8.23 19.22
C LYS A 184 -1.78 7.93 20.00
N ASP A 185 -1.35 6.67 20.04
CA ASP A 185 -0.17 6.25 20.80
C ASP A 185 1.13 6.74 20.15
N SER A 186 1.09 7.11 18.87
CA SER A 186 2.20 7.79 18.20
C SER A 186 2.34 9.26 18.63
N GLY A 187 1.39 9.81 19.38
CA GLY A 187 1.42 11.19 19.88
C GLY A 187 0.54 12.17 19.09
N LEU A 188 -0.39 11.69 18.26
CA LEU A 188 -1.43 12.55 17.69
C LEU A 188 -2.23 13.22 18.80
N VAL A 189 -2.29 14.56 18.78
CA VAL A 189 -2.99 15.33 19.81
C VAL A 189 -4.47 15.40 19.47
N ILE A 190 -5.29 14.77 20.30
CA ILE A 190 -6.74 14.69 20.11
C ILE A 190 -7.41 16.04 20.44
N ASN A 191 -8.51 16.34 19.78
CA ASN A 191 -9.23 17.63 19.85
C ASN A 191 -8.34 18.83 19.47
N SER A 192 -7.36 18.61 18.59
CA SER A 192 -6.38 19.64 18.25
C SER A 192 -5.95 19.54 16.79
N ASP A 193 -5.43 20.65 16.30
CA ASP A 193 -4.78 20.77 15.01
C ASP A 193 -3.40 20.15 15.07
N ASN A 194 -3.09 19.30 14.08
CA ASN A 194 -1.82 18.61 14.00
C ASN A 194 -1.14 18.87 12.65
N CYS A 195 0.19 18.75 12.65
CA CYS A 195 0.99 18.68 11.45
C CYS A 195 2.18 17.75 11.64
N LEU A 196 2.64 17.14 10.55
CA LEU A 196 3.80 16.27 10.53
C LEU A 196 4.97 16.97 9.87
N PHE A 197 6.14 16.90 10.47
CA PHE A 197 7.42 17.27 9.87
C PHE A 197 8.23 16.02 9.58
N MET A 198 8.88 15.96 8.42
CA MET A 198 9.78 14.86 8.05
C MET A 198 11.05 15.36 7.36
N LYS A 199 12.15 14.64 7.53
CA LYS A 199 13.40 14.81 6.77
C LYS A 199 14.09 13.47 6.60
N VAL A 200 14.92 13.34 5.59
CA VAL A 200 15.70 12.13 5.31
C VAL A 200 17.18 12.37 5.58
N ARG A 201 17.89 11.31 5.99
CA ARG A 201 19.34 11.32 6.23
C ARG A 201 20.01 10.23 5.41
N ASP A 202 21.12 10.56 4.77
CA ASP A 202 21.97 9.60 4.07
C ASP A 202 22.93 8.86 5.03
N ASN A 203 23.77 7.98 4.48
CA ASN A 203 24.78 7.22 5.21
C ASN A 203 26.04 8.05 5.57
N ALA A 204 26.26 9.19 4.90
CA ALA A 204 27.33 10.13 5.22
C ALA A 204 26.95 11.13 6.34
N GLY A 205 25.68 11.14 6.71
CA GLY A 205 25.10 11.91 7.78
C GLY A 205 24.42 13.21 7.38
N ALA A 206 24.35 13.56 6.08
CA ALA A 206 23.69 14.77 5.62
C ALA A 206 22.17 14.62 5.62
N PHE A 207 21.47 15.74 5.81
CA PHE A 207 20.00 15.78 5.91
C PHE A 207 19.41 16.53 4.71
N SER A 208 18.22 16.10 4.31
CA SER A 208 17.35 16.89 3.44
C SER A 208 16.82 18.14 4.13
N ALA A 209 16.23 19.04 3.34
CA ALA A 209 15.30 20.02 3.87
C ALA A 209 14.13 19.33 4.60
N VAL A 210 13.56 20.02 5.59
CA VAL A 210 12.36 19.54 6.29
C VAL A 210 11.14 19.72 5.39
N ARG A 211 10.34 18.67 5.25
CA ARG A 211 9.02 18.68 4.62
C ARG A 211 7.93 18.65 5.67
N ARG A 212 6.79 19.25 5.36
CA ARG A 212 5.62 19.31 6.24
C ARG A 212 4.38 18.74 5.55
N MET A 213 3.53 18.04 6.30
CA MET A 213 2.16 17.68 5.90
C MET A 213 1.17 18.25 6.94
N PRO A 214 0.23 19.12 6.55
CA PRO A 214 0.03 19.66 5.20
C PRO A 214 1.20 20.54 4.73
N SER A 215 1.39 20.66 3.41
CA SER A 215 2.49 21.47 2.84
C SER A 215 2.29 22.98 3.06
N ASP A 216 1.04 23.44 3.04
CA ASP A 216 0.65 24.81 3.37
C ASP A 216 0.80 25.05 4.88
N THR A 217 1.68 25.96 5.26
CA THR A 217 2.00 26.28 6.66
C THR A 217 0.84 26.91 7.43
N ALA A 218 -0.16 27.48 6.73
CA ALA A 218 -1.38 28.00 7.35
C ALA A 218 -2.41 26.90 7.66
N LYS A 219 -2.21 25.68 7.15
CA LYS A 219 -3.15 24.56 7.30
C LYS A 219 -2.64 23.51 8.27
N PHE A 220 -3.58 22.86 8.93
CA PHE A 220 -3.38 21.73 9.84
C PHE A 220 -4.47 20.70 9.57
N PHE A 221 -4.24 19.45 9.97
CA PHE A 221 -5.31 18.46 10.02
C PHE A 221 -5.80 18.33 11.46
N TYR A 222 -7.11 18.47 11.66
CA TYR A 222 -7.73 18.35 12.98
C TYR A 222 -7.94 16.87 13.33
N VAL A 223 -7.44 16.46 14.49
CA VAL A 223 -7.64 15.10 15.00
C VAL A 223 -8.79 15.11 16.01
N ARG A 224 -9.94 14.61 15.59
CA ARG A 224 -11.12 14.52 16.45
C ARG A 224 -11.10 13.26 17.32
N PRO A 225 -11.78 13.26 18.49
CA PRO A 225 -11.83 12.11 19.38
C PRO A 225 -12.73 11.02 18.81
N VAL A 226 -12.48 9.79 19.25
CA VAL A 226 -13.45 8.69 19.16
C VAL A 226 -14.29 8.74 20.41
N THR A 227 -15.60 8.97 20.27
CA THR A 227 -16.51 9.15 21.41
C THR A 227 -17.39 7.92 21.66
N SER A 228 -17.41 6.99 20.72
CA SER A 228 -18.31 5.84 20.72
C SER A 228 -17.65 4.56 20.18
N LYS A 229 -18.32 3.42 20.36
CA LYS A 229 -17.95 2.14 19.75
C LYS A 229 -18.57 1.92 18.36
N VAL A 230 -19.40 2.86 17.88
CA VAL A 230 -20.17 2.73 16.64
C VAL A 230 -19.79 3.84 15.67
N LEU A 231 -19.37 3.47 14.47
CA LEU A 231 -19.13 4.41 13.38
C LEU A 231 -20.30 4.39 12.41
N LEU A 232 -20.97 5.52 12.21
CA LEU A 232 -21.92 5.74 11.15
C LEU A 232 -21.22 6.36 9.94
N ILE A 233 -20.97 5.54 8.92
CA ILE A 233 -20.51 6.01 7.60
C ILE A 233 -21.72 6.53 6.84
N LYS A 234 -21.67 7.84 6.58
CA LYS A 234 -22.71 8.57 5.87
C LYS A 234 -22.32 8.68 4.40
N ASP A 235 -22.98 7.86 3.58
CA ASP A 235 -22.72 7.69 2.14
C ASP A 235 -23.92 8.14 1.28
N ILE A 236 -24.46 9.30 1.63
CA ILE A 236 -25.68 9.85 1.03
C ILE A 236 -25.42 11.19 0.33
N PRO A 237 -26.22 11.55 -0.69
CA PRO A 237 -26.17 12.90 -1.24
C PRO A 237 -26.69 13.93 -0.24
N ALA A 238 -26.25 15.18 -0.39
CA ALA A 238 -26.58 16.27 0.53
C ALA A 238 -28.09 16.52 0.68
N ILE A 239 -28.89 16.24 -0.36
CA ILE A 239 -30.35 16.41 -0.36
C ILE A 239 -31.06 15.55 0.70
N ASP A 240 -30.49 14.41 1.08
CA ASP A 240 -31.09 13.49 2.06
C ASP A 240 -30.52 13.66 3.49
N ASN A 241 -29.63 14.62 3.71
CA ASN A 241 -28.96 14.85 5.01
C ASN A 241 -29.94 15.01 6.18
N ILE A 242 -30.98 15.82 6.00
CA ILE A 242 -31.95 16.08 7.08
C ILE A 242 -32.66 14.79 7.46
N ARG A 243 -33.17 14.03 6.48
CA ARG A 243 -33.87 12.76 6.73
C ARG A 243 -32.97 11.75 7.41
N PHE A 244 -31.75 11.58 6.89
CA PHE A 244 -30.78 10.64 7.44
C PHE A 244 -30.43 10.96 8.89
N ASN A 245 -30.11 12.22 9.18
CA ASN A 245 -29.74 12.65 10.53
C ASN A 245 -30.92 12.48 11.50
N SER A 246 -32.14 12.86 11.09
CA SER A 246 -33.35 12.66 11.89
C SER A 246 -33.65 11.18 12.16
N TYR A 247 -33.45 10.32 11.16
CA TYR A 247 -33.64 8.88 11.32
C TYR A 247 -32.67 8.30 12.35
N PHE A 248 -31.36 8.50 12.17
CA PHE A 248 -30.37 7.86 13.03
C PHE A 248 -30.35 8.45 14.45
N SER A 249 -30.59 9.75 14.60
CA SER A 249 -30.70 10.39 15.94
C SER A 249 -31.89 9.84 16.74
N TYR A 250 -33.00 9.53 16.07
CA TYR A 250 -34.16 8.94 16.72
C TYR A 250 -34.03 7.43 16.92
N ALA A 251 -33.59 6.68 15.89
CA ALA A 251 -33.52 5.23 15.92
C ALA A 251 -32.39 4.70 16.84
N MET A 252 -31.33 5.49 17.05
CA MET A 252 -30.21 5.17 17.94
C MET A 252 -30.19 6.06 19.18
N ASP A 253 -31.35 6.49 19.69
CA ASP A 253 -31.49 7.39 20.85
C ASP A 253 -30.76 6.92 22.13
N THR A 254 -30.53 5.62 22.27
CA THR A 254 -29.85 4.99 23.41
C THR A 254 -28.41 4.58 23.13
N VAL A 255 -27.90 4.80 21.91
CA VAL A 255 -26.56 4.37 21.49
C VAL A 255 -25.81 5.58 20.92
N ASN A 256 -24.70 5.96 21.55
CA ASN A 256 -23.81 6.97 20.99
C ASN A 256 -23.10 6.43 19.74
N TYR A 257 -22.90 7.29 18.75
CA TYR A 257 -22.20 6.96 17.51
C TYR A 257 -21.40 8.17 17.03
N ASP A 258 -20.27 7.90 16.38
CA ASP A 258 -19.50 8.90 15.64
C ASP A 258 -19.87 8.84 14.16
N VAL A 259 -19.88 9.98 13.47
CA VAL A 259 -20.22 10.04 12.03
C VAL A 259 -18.97 10.26 11.20
N LEU A 260 -18.81 9.53 10.09
CA LEU A 260 -17.85 9.82 9.03
C LEU A 260 -18.61 10.07 7.72
N ASP A 261 -18.61 11.32 7.26
CA ASP A 261 -19.25 11.71 6.01
C ASP A 261 -18.27 11.50 4.86
N ILE A 262 -18.57 10.54 3.99
CA ILE A 262 -17.69 10.18 2.87
C ILE A 262 -18.16 10.75 1.53
N LYS A 263 -19.28 11.49 1.51
CA LYS A 263 -19.91 11.88 0.24
C LYS A 263 -20.14 13.37 0.10
N SER A 264 -20.38 14.08 1.20
CA SER A 264 -20.41 15.54 1.19
C SER A 264 -19.07 16.11 0.70
N ASN A 265 -19.11 17.31 0.11
CA ASN A 265 -17.92 18.01 -0.41
C ASN A 265 -17.06 17.13 -1.35
N ASN A 266 -17.71 16.32 -2.19
CA ASN A 266 -17.04 15.37 -3.10
C ASN A 266 -16.10 14.38 -2.39
N GLY A 267 -16.46 13.95 -1.18
CA GLY A 267 -15.68 12.98 -0.40
C GLY A 267 -14.34 13.53 0.07
N SER A 268 -14.26 14.83 0.38
CA SER A 268 -13.04 15.47 0.88
C SER A 268 -12.52 14.85 2.18
N LEU A 269 -13.41 14.25 2.98
CA LEU A 269 -13.09 13.58 4.25
C LEU A 269 -12.70 12.11 4.09
N ILE A 270 -12.79 11.54 2.88
CA ILE A 270 -12.28 10.19 2.64
C ILE A 270 -10.75 10.25 2.72
N PRO A 271 -10.11 9.47 3.61
CA PRO A 271 -8.66 9.28 3.58
C PRO A 271 -8.21 8.84 2.19
N LYS A 272 -7.32 9.60 1.57
CA LYS A 272 -6.84 9.29 0.22
C LYS A 272 -6.10 7.96 0.13
N ILE A 273 -5.43 7.57 1.22
CA ILE A 273 -4.86 6.24 1.40
C ILE A 273 -5.93 5.34 2.03
N VAL A 274 -6.68 4.60 1.22
CA VAL A 274 -7.72 3.69 1.73
C VAL A 274 -7.11 2.59 2.60
N ASN A 275 -6.08 1.92 2.10
CA ASN A 275 -5.32 0.90 2.84
C ASN A 275 -3.91 1.45 3.15
N PRO A 276 -3.53 1.61 4.43
CA PRO A 276 -4.26 1.19 5.63
C PRO A 276 -5.21 2.24 6.26
N MET A 277 -5.10 3.54 5.95
CA MET A 277 -5.68 4.60 6.81
C MET A 277 -7.19 4.47 7.07
N PHE A 278 -8.00 4.23 6.04
CA PHE A 278 -9.46 4.12 6.19
C PHE A 278 -9.85 2.85 6.94
N ILE A 279 -9.14 1.74 6.69
CA ILE A 279 -9.34 0.46 7.40
C ILE A 279 -8.99 0.62 8.89
N GLU A 280 -7.82 1.19 9.20
CA GLU A 280 -7.39 1.44 10.58
C GLU A 280 -8.31 2.43 11.29
N THR A 281 -8.88 3.40 10.56
CA THR A 281 -9.92 4.30 11.09
C THR A 281 -11.17 3.52 11.51
N MET A 282 -11.65 2.59 10.67
CA MET A 282 -12.82 1.75 11.02
C MET A 282 -12.53 0.83 12.21
N LYS A 283 -11.29 0.32 12.34
CA LYS A 283 -10.87 -0.53 13.47
C LYS A 283 -10.90 0.16 14.83
N LEU A 284 -11.00 1.49 14.88
CA LEU A 284 -11.26 2.22 16.12
C LEU A 284 -12.66 1.93 16.71
N PHE A 285 -13.53 1.30 15.92
CA PHE A 285 -14.92 1.02 16.26
C PHE A 285 -15.20 -0.49 16.23
N ASN A 286 -16.11 -0.93 17.09
CA ASN A 286 -16.55 -2.33 17.14
C ASN A 286 -17.59 -2.63 16.04
N VAL A 287 -18.41 -1.62 15.72
CA VAL A 287 -19.48 -1.71 14.74
C VAL A 287 -19.39 -0.55 13.76
N VAL A 288 -19.51 -0.86 12.47
CA VAL A 288 -19.64 0.12 11.39
C VAL A 288 -21.04 -0.01 10.79
N ILE A 289 -21.79 1.09 10.76
CA ILE A 289 -23.03 1.22 10.01
C ILE A 289 -22.68 1.96 8.73
N TRP A 290 -22.76 1.29 7.58
CA TRP A 290 -22.60 1.91 6.28
C TRP A 290 -23.97 2.16 5.68
N SER A 291 -24.40 3.41 5.65
CA SER A 291 -25.73 3.77 5.15
C SER A 291 -25.62 4.70 3.94
N ALA A 292 -26.07 4.20 2.79
CA ALA A 292 -26.09 4.89 1.51
C ALA A 292 -27.53 5.11 1.00
N ASN A 293 -27.71 5.68 -0.19
CA ASN A 293 -29.03 6.04 -0.73
C ASN A 293 -29.62 4.94 -1.65
N ARG A 294 -30.74 5.24 -2.34
CA ARG A 294 -31.55 4.29 -3.15
C ARG A 294 -30.82 3.68 -4.36
N GLY A 295 -29.66 4.20 -4.77
CA GLY A 295 -28.93 3.70 -5.95
C GLY A 295 -29.60 3.99 -7.30
N ASN A 296 -30.44 5.01 -7.40
CA ASN A 296 -31.18 5.31 -8.63
C ASN A 296 -30.31 6.06 -9.67
N VAL A 297 -29.57 7.07 -9.22
CA VAL A 297 -28.63 7.83 -10.05
C VAL A 297 -27.22 7.72 -9.48
N THR A 298 -26.19 8.06 -10.26
CA THR A 298 -24.79 7.97 -9.82
C THR A 298 -24.54 8.68 -8.48
N ALA A 299 -25.18 9.84 -8.25
CA ALA A 299 -25.09 10.57 -6.99
C ALA A 299 -25.73 9.84 -5.79
N ASP A 300 -26.60 8.85 -6.01
CA ASP A 300 -27.27 8.07 -4.97
C ASP A 300 -26.57 6.74 -4.68
N ASN A 301 -25.71 6.29 -5.58
CA ASN A 301 -25.02 5.00 -5.42
C ASN A 301 -24.13 5.00 -4.18
N ALA A 302 -24.14 3.90 -3.43
CA ALA A 302 -23.11 3.69 -2.42
C ALA A 302 -21.72 3.66 -3.07
N ASN A 303 -20.72 4.04 -2.31
CA ASN A 303 -19.32 3.92 -2.69
C ASN A 303 -18.85 2.45 -2.53
N PHE A 304 -19.36 1.58 -3.40
CA PHE A 304 -19.07 0.14 -3.40
C PHE A 304 -17.59 -0.18 -3.66
N GLU A 305 -16.87 0.69 -4.37
CA GLU A 305 -15.42 0.56 -4.55
C GLU A 305 -14.66 0.80 -3.23
N LEU A 306 -15.04 1.83 -2.47
CA LEU A 306 -14.46 2.03 -1.15
C LEU A 306 -14.83 0.87 -0.21
N ALA A 307 -16.08 0.40 -0.26
CA ALA A 307 -16.56 -0.72 0.54
C ALA A 307 -15.79 -2.02 0.23
N GLN A 308 -15.63 -2.39 -1.05
CA GLN A 308 -14.92 -3.62 -1.43
C GLN A 308 -13.45 -3.61 -1.00
N ASN A 309 -12.81 -2.44 -1.03
CA ASN A 309 -11.39 -2.28 -0.73
C ASN A 309 -11.11 -2.17 0.77
N SER A 310 -12.15 -2.11 1.61
CA SER A 310 -11.99 -1.83 3.04
C SER A 310 -12.75 -2.79 3.96
N LEU A 311 -13.99 -3.15 3.64
CA LEU A 311 -14.83 -3.99 4.49
C LEU A 311 -14.31 -5.42 4.67
N PRO A 312 -13.74 -6.11 3.65
CA PRO A 312 -13.19 -7.45 3.85
C PRO A 312 -12.09 -7.49 4.92
N PHE A 313 -11.25 -6.44 4.99
CA PHE A 313 -10.19 -6.31 5.99
C PHE A 313 -10.74 -5.94 7.37
N TYR A 314 -11.76 -5.08 7.43
CA TYR A 314 -12.39 -4.68 8.68
C TYR A 314 -13.23 -5.81 9.32
N LEU A 315 -13.94 -6.62 8.52
CA LEU A 315 -14.77 -7.75 8.97
C LEU A 315 -13.97 -8.89 9.65
N LEU A 316 -12.65 -8.86 9.56
CA LEU A 316 -11.77 -9.72 10.36
C LEU A 316 -11.78 -9.34 11.85
N TYR A 317 -12.12 -8.08 12.17
CA TYR A 317 -12.04 -7.50 13.51
C TYR A 317 -13.41 -7.06 14.05
N GLY A 318 -14.20 -6.39 13.22
CA GLY A 318 -15.45 -5.74 13.62
C GLY A 318 -16.69 -6.30 12.91
N LYS A 319 -17.82 -5.62 13.12
CA LYS A 319 -19.11 -5.97 12.53
C LYS A 319 -19.67 -4.84 11.68
N VAL A 320 -20.43 -5.19 10.64
CA VAL A 320 -20.95 -4.24 9.66
C VAL A 320 -22.46 -4.38 9.50
N PHE A 321 -23.18 -3.28 9.67
CA PHE A 321 -24.54 -3.15 9.12
C PHE A 321 -24.47 -2.31 7.85
N PHE A 322 -24.65 -2.93 6.69
CA PHE A 322 -24.64 -2.26 5.40
C PHE A 322 -26.07 -2.07 4.90
N THR A 323 -26.45 -0.85 4.53
CA THR A 323 -27.79 -0.54 4.06
C THR A 323 -27.76 0.43 2.89
N SER A 324 -28.25 -0.02 1.74
CA SER A 324 -28.20 0.73 0.48
C SER A 324 -29.21 0.17 -0.52
N GLY A 325 -29.68 1.01 -1.45
CA GLY A 325 -30.23 0.52 -2.71
C GLY A 325 -29.13 0.21 -3.73
N PHE A 326 -29.50 -0.25 -4.93
CA PHE A 326 -28.53 -0.74 -5.92
C PHE A 326 -28.57 0.05 -7.25
N PRO A 327 -27.41 0.25 -7.93
CA PRO A 327 -27.29 1.06 -9.15
C PRO A 327 -28.10 0.58 -10.36
N ASN A 328 -29.04 1.35 -10.90
CA ASN A 328 -29.92 0.90 -11.99
C ASN A 328 -29.29 0.25 -13.24
N VAL A 329 -28.05 0.60 -13.58
CA VAL A 329 -27.35 0.07 -14.76
C VAL A 329 -26.53 -1.16 -14.33
N GLU A 330 -26.71 -2.29 -15.03
CA GLU A 330 -26.03 -3.57 -14.76
C GLU A 330 -24.51 -3.50 -14.94
N THR A 331 -23.99 -2.46 -15.58
CA THR A 331 -22.55 -2.19 -15.63
C THR A 331 -22.11 -1.68 -14.26
N GLN A 332 -21.87 -2.61 -13.33
CA GLN A 332 -21.14 -2.39 -12.10
C GLN A 332 -19.71 -1.95 -12.45
N THR A 333 -19.51 -0.70 -12.83
CA THR A 333 -18.18 -0.09 -12.95
C THR A 333 -17.66 0.39 -11.59
N GLN A 334 -18.48 0.33 -10.52
CA GLN A 334 -18.13 0.76 -9.17
C GLN A 334 -18.26 -0.42 -8.20
N GLY A 335 -17.20 -1.20 -8.06
CA GLY A 335 -17.04 -2.24 -7.04
C GLY A 335 -18.03 -3.43 -7.10
N ASN A 336 -17.67 -4.53 -6.42
CA ASN A 336 -18.48 -5.75 -6.39
C ASN A 336 -18.98 -6.06 -4.97
N LEU A 337 -20.31 -6.08 -4.79
CA LEU A 337 -20.99 -6.45 -3.53
C LEU A 337 -20.55 -7.85 -3.03
N LEU A 338 -20.23 -8.76 -3.95
CA LEU A 338 -19.81 -10.13 -3.65
C LEU A 338 -18.51 -10.19 -2.83
N ASN A 339 -17.69 -9.14 -2.85
CA ASN A 339 -16.40 -9.16 -2.18
C ASN A 339 -16.50 -9.01 -0.66
N PHE A 340 -17.61 -8.46 -0.14
CA PHE A 340 -17.76 -8.18 1.30
C PHE A 340 -19.09 -8.63 1.90
N ALA A 341 -20.08 -9.01 1.10
CA ALA A 341 -21.39 -9.44 1.56
C ALA A 341 -21.72 -10.89 1.13
N PRO A 342 -22.51 -11.63 1.92
CA PRO A 342 -22.81 -13.05 1.70
C PRO A 342 -23.94 -13.20 0.67
N VAL A 343 -23.69 -12.73 -0.55
CA VAL A 343 -24.60 -12.71 -1.71
C VAL A 343 -23.92 -13.39 -2.90
N ASP A 344 -24.71 -13.96 -3.81
CA ASP A 344 -24.22 -14.53 -5.08
C ASP A 344 -24.36 -13.54 -6.24
N SER A 345 -25.43 -12.74 -6.22
CA SER A 345 -25.68 -11.66 -7.18
C SER A 345 -26.85 -10.77 -6.72
N ILE A 346 -27.14 -9.74 -7.51
CA ILE A 346 -28.37 -8.95 -7.41
C ILE A 346 -29.32 -9.33 -8.54
N THR A 347 -30.63 -9.27 -8.31
CA THR A 347 -31.62 -9.64 -9.35
C THR A 347 -31.57 -8.66 -10.51
N TYR A 348 -31.71 -9.16 -11.75
CA TYR A 348 -31.87 -8.29 -12.93
C TYR A 348 -33.26 -7.62 -12.97
N CYS A 349 -34.30 -8.25 -12.41
CA CYS A 349 -35.62 -7.62 -12.28
C CYS A 349 -35.56 -6.44 -11.32
N THR A 350 -36.22 -5.36 -11.71
CA THR A 350 -36.42 -4.16 -10.90
C THR A 350 -37.89 -4.00 -10.56
N ILE A 351 -38.19 -3.55 -9.34
CA ILE A 351 -39.51 -3.05 -8.95
C ILE A 351 -39.48 -1.54 -9.19
N PRO A 352 -40.25 -1.00 -10.15
CA PRO A 352 -40.17 0.41 -10.52
C PRO A 352 -40.46 1.34 -9.35
N PHE A 353 -41.44 0.98 -8.53
CA PHE A 353 -41.89 1.79 -7.40
C PHE A 353 -42.45 0.90 -6.30
N VAL A 354 -42.06 1.17 -5.05
CA VAL A 354 -42.64 0.60 -3.84
C VAL A 354 -43.42 1.70 -3.13
N SER A 355 -44.71 1.47 -2.93
CA SER A 355 -45.61 2.43 -2.28
C SER A 355 -45.24 2.69 -0.82
N GLN A 356 -45.57 3.88 -0.37
CA GLN A 356 -45.51 4.27 1.04
C GLN A 356 -46.36 3.34 1.90
N GLY A 357 -45.91 3.08 3.13
CA GLY A 357 -46.61 2.19 4.06
C GLY A 357 -46.51 0.70 3.73
N THR A 358 -45.88 0.30 2.62
CA THR A 358 -45.64 -1.11 2.29
C THR A 358 -44.87 -1.78 3.41
N GLN A 359 -45.45 -2.81 4.03
CA GLN A 359 -44.83 -3.57 5.11
C GLN A 359 -43.94 -4.67 4.52
N LEU A 360 -42.74 -4.84 5.08
CA LEU A 360 -41.88 -5.97 4.72
C LEU A 360 -42.39 -7.25 5.39
N ILE A 361 -42.19 -8.39 4.73
CA ILE A 361 -42.43 -9.72 5.29
C ILE A 361 -41.22 -10.10 6.14
N ASN A 362 -41.45 -10.35 7.42
CA ASN A 362 -40.45 -10.92 8.33
C ASN A 362 -40.30 -12.42 8.07
N ILE A 363 -39.09 -12.84 7.75
CA ILE A 363 -38.71 -14.26 7.69
C ILE A 363 -38.04 -14.67 9.00
N ASP A 364 -37.22 -13.78 9.57
CA ASP A 364 -36.75 -13.91 10.95
C ASP A 364 -37.71 -13.13 11.88
N ASN A 365 -38.58 -13.87 12.58
CA ASN A 365 -39.57 -13.31 13.50
C ASN A 365 -38.97 -12.60 14.72
N ALA A 366 -37.66 -12.74 14.96
CA ALA A 366 -36.98 -12.01 16.02
C ALA A 366 -36.69 -10.54 15.65
N TYR A 367 -36.84 -10.16 14.38
CA TYR A 367 -36.74 -8.78 13.93
C TYR A 367 -38.12 -8.09 13.99
N PRO A 368 -38.18 -6.76 14.20
CA PRO A 368 -39.45 -6.04 14.23
C PRO A 368 -40.06 -5.96 12.83
N GLN A 369 -41.36 -5.72 12.73
CA GLN A 369 -41.98 -5.41 11.45
C GLN A 369 -41.60 -4.00 11.01
N ILE A 370 -41.10 -3.82 9.79
CA ILE A 370 -40.72 -2.51 9.25
C ILE A 370 -41.48 -2.21 7.96
N SER A 371 -41.71 -0.92 7.69
CA SER A 371 -42.47 -0.47 6.52
C SER A 371 -41.85 0.77 5.89
N VAL A 372 -42.09 0.95 4.60
CA VAL A 372 -41.68 2.15 3.86
C VAL A 372 -42.33 3.38 4.48
N SER A 373 -41.56 4.47 4.64
CA SER A 373 -42.04 5.73 5.23
C SER A 373 -43.33 6.21 4.57
N SER A 374 -44.22 6.81 5.37
CA SER A 374 -45.48 7.42 4.94
C SER A 374 -45.33 8.88 4.48
N ASP A 375 -44.12 9.43 4.53
CA ASP A 375 -43.84 10.80 4.12
C ASP A 375 -44.16 11.02 2.63
N ALA A 376 -44.83 12.11 2.27
CA ALA A 376 -45.20 12.40 0.88
C ALA A 376 -43.97 12.49 -0.06
N GLY A 377 -44.07 11.87 -1.24
CA GLY A 377 -42.96 11.84 -2.24
C GLY A 377 -41.87 10.80 -1.97
N ILE A 378 -42.03 9.99 -0.93
CA ILE A 378 -41.02 9.03 -0.45
C ILE A 378 -41.40 7.61 -0.86
N GLY A 379 -41.23 7.29 -2.14
CA GLY A 379 -41.26 5.91 -2.62
C GLY A 379 -39.87 5.38 -2.91
N LEU A 380 -39.62 4.11 -2.61
CA LEU A 380 -38.42 3.44 -3.11
C LEU A 380 -38.62 3.17 -4.60
N GLN A 381 -37.66 3.58 -5.41
CA GLN A 381 -37.71 3.42 -6.86
C GLN A 381 -36.65 2.43 -7.30
N ARG A 382 -36.99 1.65 -8.33
CA ARG A 382 -36.09 0.71 -9.00
C ARG A 382 -35.36 -0.23 -8.01
N VAL A 383 -36.14 -0.78 -7.08
CA VAL A 383 -35.65 -1.72 -6.07
C VAL A 383 -35.25 -3.03 -6.75
N ARG A 384 -34.13 -3.61 -6.31
CA ARG A 384 -33.66 -4.92 -6.75
C ARG A 384 -33.43 -5.83 -5.56
N GLY A 385 -33.57 -7.13 -5.82
CA GLY A 385 -33.44 -8.19 -4.83
C GLY A 385 -32.03 -8.73 -4.75
N LEU A 386 -31.85 -9.55 -3.72
CA LEU A 386 -30.64 -10.30 -3.48
C LEU A 386 -30.83 -11.77 -3.92
N GLN A 387 -29.81 -12.31 -4.59
CA GLN A 387 -29.61 -13.74 -4.73
C GLN A 387 -28.53 -14.16 -3.73
N ILE A 388 -28.78 -15.23 -2.98
CA ILE A 388 -27.96 -15.61 -1.84
C ILE A 388 -27.57 -17.09 -1.87
N PRO A 389 -26.38 -17.44 -1.34
CA PRO A 389 -26.00 -18.82 -1.17
C PRO A 389 -26.82 -19.48 -0.04
N PRO A 390 -26.90 -20.82 0.03
CA PRO A 390 -27.69 -21.55 1.04
C PRO A 390 -27.28 -21.29 2.49
N THR A 391 -26.06 -20.81 2.72
CA THR A 391 -25.52 -20.51 4.05
C THR A 391 -26.14 -19.24 4.67
N THR A 392 -26.52 -18.27 3.84
CA THR A 392 -27.02 -16.96 4.25
C THR A 392 -28.44 -17.05 4.81
N LYS A 393 -28.76 -16.21 5.81
CA LYS A 393 -30.08 -16.16 6.44
C LYS A 393 -30.87 -14.94 6.00
N ILE A 394 -32.14 -15.15 5.68
CA ILE A 394 -33.05 -14.09 5.24
C ILE A 394 -33.71 -13.47 6.47
N ILE A 395 -33.70 -12.14 6.53
CA ILE A 395 -34.40 -11.36 7.56
C ILE A 395 -35.73 -10.85 6.98
N TYR A 396 -35.67 -10.17 5.83
CA TYR A 396 -36.83 -9.50 5.24
C TYR A 396 -37.00 -9.84 3.76
N ARG A 397 -38.27 -9.97 3.37
CA ARG A 397 -38.73 -9.97 1.98
C ARG A 397 -39.67 -8.80 1.73
N LEU A 398 -39.66 -8.28 0.51
CA LEU A 398 -40.64 -7.31 0.06
C LEU A 398 -41.83 -8.07 -0.55
N PRO A 399 -43.10 -7.78 -0.18
CA PRO A 399 -44.28 -8.54 -0.63
C PRO A 399 -44.70 -8.18 -2.06
N ILE A 400 -43.74 -8.10 -2.97
CA ILE A 400 -43.95 -7.80 -4.38
C ILE A 400 -43.27 -8.89 -5.19
N ASN A 401 -44.07 -9.57 -6.02
CA ASN A 401 -43.58 -10.60 -6.92
C ASN A 401 -43.05 -9.97 -8.20
N THR A 402 -41.96 -10.52 -8.71
CA THR A 402 -41.38 -10.15 -9.99
C THR A 402 -41.13 -11.41 -10.82
N ALA A 403 -40.84 -11.28 -12.11
CA ALA A 403 -40.50 -12.42 -12.95
C ALA A 403 -39.27 -13.20 -12.46
N CYS A 404 -38.41 -12.59 -11.64
CA CYS A 404 -37.16 -13.20 -11.16
C CYS A 404 -37.29 -13.87 -9.80
N GLN A 405 -38.22 -13.40 -8.96
CA GLN A 405 -38.25 -13.77 -7.56
C GLN A 405 -39.63 -13.50 -6.97
N ASP A 406 -40.17 -14.51 -6.28
CA ASP A 406 -41.34 -14.38 -5.42
C ASP A 406 -40.95 -13.71 -4.12
N SER A 407 -41.65 -12.63 -3.78
CA SER A 407 -41.39 -11.80 -2.60
C SER A 407 -39.89 -11.50 -2.43
N MET A 408 -39.42 -10.50 -3.19
CA MET A 408 -38.01 -10.12 -3.34
C MET A 408 -37.23 -10.08 -2.01
N ILE A 409 -36.06 -10.73 -1.96
CA ILE A 409 -35.20 -10.72 -0.76
C ILE A 409 -34.50 -9.37 -0.64
N VAL A 410 -34.66 -8.69 0.49
CA VAL A 410 -34.15 -7.32 0.71
C VAL A 410 -33.37 -7.15 2.02
N GLY A 411 -33.38 -8.13 2.92
CA GLY A 411 -32.61 -8.08 4.16
C GLY A 411 -32.06 -9.46 4.52
N ILE A 412 -30.75 -9.52 4.81
CA ILE A 412 -30.04 -10.78 5.08
C ILE A 412 -28.99 -10.61 6.18
N LYS A 413 -28.55 -11.74 6.76
CA LYS A 413 -27.38 -11.85 7.63
C LYS A 413 -26.52 -13.05 7.26
N ASP A 414 -25.21 -12.95 7.47
CA ASP A 414 -24.26 -14.02 7.17
C ASP A 414 -24.47 -15.27 8.03
N LEU A 415 -24.75 -15.10 9.32
CA LEU A 415 -24.94 -16.18 10.28
C LEU A 415 -26.23 -16.01 11.07
N GLN A 416 -26.82 -17.12 11.53
CA GLN A 416 -28.03 -17.07 12.34
C GLN A 416 -27.80 -16.43 13.72
N ILE A 417 -26.64 -16.72 14.32
CA ILE A 417 -26.23 -16.29 15.66
C ILE A 417 -24.91 -15.54 15.51
N ASN A 418 -24.81 -14.38 16.14
CA ASN A 418 -23.61 -13.54 16.16
C ASN A 418 -23.09 -13.20 14.73
N PRO A 419 -23.96 -12.67 13.84
CA PRO A 419 -23.57 -12.28 12.50
C PRO A 419 -22.45 -11.24 12.52
N ARG A 420 -21.56 -11.28 11.53
CA ARG A 420 -20.56 -10.23 11.33
C ARG A 420 -21.06 -9.18 10.35
N ILE A 421 -21.93 -9.57 9.42
CA ILE A 421 -22.53 -8.66 8.47
C ILE A 421 -24.04 -8.85 8.37
N ILE A 422 -24.75 -7.72 8.44
CA ILE A 422 -26.17 -7.62 8.14
C ILE A 422 -26.28 -6.67 6.94
N LEU A 423 -26.95 -7.10 5.88
CA LEU A 423 -27.11 -6.35 4.64
C LEU A 423 -28.58 -6.10 4.35
N PHE A 424 -28.96 -4.82 4.21
CA PHE A 424 -30.25 -4.42 3.69
C PHE A 424 -30.07 -3.82 2.29
N GLY A 425 -30.70 -4.45 1.29
CA GLY A 425 -30.80 -3.97 -0.10
C GLY A 425 -31.79 -2.82 -0.29
N LEU A 426 -32.21 -2.20 0.82
CA LEU A 426 -33.03 -1.00 0.88
C LEU A 426 -32.38 -0.07 1.91
N PRO A 427 -32.32 1.26 1.65
CA PRO A 427 -31.76 2.17 2.62
C PRO A 427 -32.70 2.31 3.82
N VAL A 428 -32.17 2.01 5.00
CA VAL A 428 -32.97 1.79 6.22
C VAL A 428 -33.73 3.05 6.66
N TYR A 429 -33.18 4.23 6.38
CA TYR A 429 -33.83 5.51 6.68
C TYR A 429 -35.05 5.83 5.78
N PHE A 430 -35.31 5.01 4.76
CA PHE A 430 -36.60 5.00 4.02
C PHE A 430 -37.61 4.01 4.60
N LEU A 431 -37.20 3.14 5.53
CA LEU A 431 -38.03 2.11 6.16
C LEU A 431 -38.54 2.58 7.54
N ASN A 432 -38.82 3.87 7.66
CA ASN A 432 -39.23 4.52 8.91
C ASN A 432 -40.74 4.73 9.04
N GLY A 433 -41.56 3.82 8.48
CA GLY A 433 -43.03 3.97 8.54
C GLY A 433 -43.61 3.92 9.96
N ASN A 434 -42.90 3.32 10.91
CA ASN A 434 -43.13 3.47 12.34
C ASN A 434 -41.79 3.73 13.05
N PRO A 435 -41.56 4.93 13.60
CA PRO A 435 -40.30 5.25 14.27
C PRO A 435 -39.95 4.32 15.44
N GLU A 436 -40.93 3.84 16.20
CA GLU A 436 -40.67 2.91 17.32
C GLU A 436 -40.12 1.56 16.82
N TYR A 437 -40.57 1.10 15.64
CA TYR A 437 -40.02 -0.11 15.04
C TYR A 437 -38.60 0.10 14.49
N SER A 438 -38.27 1.31 14.04
CA SER A 438 -36.89 1.67 13.69
C SER A 438 -35.95 1.61 14.90
N LYS A 439 -36.41 2.06 16.07
CA LYS A 439 -35.65 1.91 17.34
C LYS A 439 -35.44 0.45 17.70
N LEU A 440 -36.51 -0.36 17.65
CA LEU A 440 -36.41 -1.80 17.89
C LEU A 440 -35.46 -2.49 16.91
N LEU A 441 -35.44 -2.04 15.65
CA LEU A 441 -34.55 -2.58 14.62
C LEU A 441 -33.08 -2.29 14.96
N MET A 442 -32.75 -1.03 15.29
CA MET A 442 -31.38 -0.67 15.67
C MET A 442 -30.96 -1.38 16.95
N ARG A 443 -31.85 -1.51 17.94
CA ARG A 443 -31.58 -2.29 19.15
C ARG A 443 -31.33 -3.77 18.83
N LYS A 444 -32.15 -4.37 17.95
CA LYS A 444 -31.97 -5.76 17.51
C LYS A 444 -30.60 -5.96 16.87
N ILE A 445 -30.25 -5.11 15.91
CA ILE A 445 -28.98 -5.20 15.17
C ILE A 445 -27.78 -4.94 16.10
N LEU A 446 -27.77 -3.81 16.82
CA LEU A 446 -26.59 -3.37 17.56
C LEU A 446 -26.40 -4.15 18.86
N ILE A 447 -27.49 -4.36 19.62
CA ILE A 447 -27.39 -4.93 20.96
C ILE A 447 -27.47 -6.45 20.93
N GLU A 448 -28.46 -7.03 20.24
CA GLU A 448 -28.70 -8.47 20.29
C GLU A 448 -27.85 -9.26 19.30
N GLU A 449 -27.75 -8.79 18.05
CA GLU A 449 -26.98 -9.48 17.00
C GLU A 449 -25.48 -9.13 17.09
N PHE A 450 -25.18 -7.83 17.22
CA PHE A 450 -23.80 -7.37 17.25
C PHE A 450 -23.16 -7.39 18.64
N ASN A 451 -23.93 -7.59 19.71
CA ASN A 451 -23.42 -7.67 21.09
C ASN A 451 -22.66 -6.40 21.51
N LEU A 452 -23.08 -5.21 21.08
CA LEU A 452 -22.38 -3.93 21.36
C LEU A 452 -22.20 -3.62 22.86
N ASN A 453 -23.10 -4.15 23.71
CA ASN A 453 -23.10 -3.95 25.16
C ASN A 453 -22.23 -4.97 25.94
N LYS A 454 -21.54 -5.88 25.25
CA LYS A 454 -20.57 -6.79 25.89
C LYS A 454 -19.14 -6.28 25.78
#